data_AF-A0A9X3TA96-F1
#
_entry.id   AF-A0A9X3TA96-F1
#
_cell.length_a   1.000
_cell.length_b   1.000
_cell.length_c   1.000
_cell.angle_alpha   90.00
_cell.angle_beta   90.00
_cell.angle_gamma   90.00
#
_symmetry.space_group_name_H-M   'P 1'
#
loop_
_entity.id
_entity.type
_entity.pdbx_description
1 polymer ?
#
loop_
_entity_poly.entity_id
_entity_poly.type
_entity_poly.pdbx_seq_one_letter_code
_entity_poly.pdbx_strand_id
1 'polypeptide(L)'
;MGLSSFNRARERQQMTEAKINELEDQLATLKGEFIAFQNNPEAMKARIAELELGEGKQTPDGENQQAQDNQNAGDDQVQPINYAGLKVDELRTVLTEKGIAFEPGTKKDELLALLPKE
;
A
#
# COMPACT_ATOMS: atom_id res chain seq x y z
N MET A 1 -25.79 16.78 -46.06
CA MET A 1 -24.52 16.57 -45.34
C MET A 1 -24.73 15.67 -44.10
N GLY A 2 -25.34 14.48 -44.23
CA GLY A 2 -25.72 13.65 -43.08
C GLY A 2 -25.02 12.28 -42.99
N LEU A 3 -24.65 11.70 -44.13
CA LEU A 3 -24.06 10.36 -44.17
C LEU A 3 -22.59 10.32 -43.75
N SER A 4 -21.81 11.36 -44.08
CA SER A 4 -20.38 11.44 -43.77
C SER A 4 -20.09 11.72 -42.28
N SER A 5 -20.95 12.49 -41.61
CA SER A 5 -20.84 12.77 -40.17
C SER A 5 -21.21 11.54 -39.34
N PHE A 6 -22.22 10.78 -39.75
CA PHE A 6 -22.62 9.53 -39.12
C PHE A 6 -21.50 8.47 -39.19
N ASN A 7 -20.89 8.29 -40.36
CA ASN A 7 -19.76 7.36 -40.52
C ASN A 7 -18.58 7.77 -39.63
N ARG A 8 -18.24 9.06 -39.57
CA ARG A 8 -17.19 9.57 -38.69
C ARG A 8 -17.51 9.35 -37.20
N ALA A 9 -18.77 9.49 -36.80
CA ALA A 9 -19.17 9.25 -35.41
C ALA A 9 -19.05 7.77 -35.05
N ARG A 10 -19.46 6.88 -35.95
CA ARG A 10 -19.32 5.43 -35.78
C ARG A 10 -17.86 4.97 -35.72
N GLU A 11 -17.00 5.49 -36.60
CA GLU A 11 -15.56 5.21 -36.58
C GLU A 11 -14.93 5.66 -35.25
N ARG A 12 -15.33 6.83 -34.74
CA ARG A 12 -14.87 7.30 -33.43
C ARG A 12 -15.32 6.38 -32.30
N GLN A 13 -16.58 5.93 -32.32
CA GLN A 13 -17.10 4.99 -31.33
C GLN A 13 -16.32 3.68 -31.32
N GLN A 14 -16.04 3.11 -32.49
CA GLN A 14 -15.23 1.90 -32.61
C GLN A 14 -13.80 2.08 -32.11
N MET A 15 -13.18 3.23 -32.42
CA MET A 15 -11.84 3.57 -31.92
C MET A 15 -11.83 3.76 -30.40
N THR A 16 -12.89 4.34 -29.82
CA THR A 16 -13.00 4.49 -28.37
C THR A 16 -13.23 3.14 -27.68
N GLU A 17 -14.09 2.28 -28.24
CA GLU A 17 -14.32 0.93 -27.71
C GLU A 17 -13.03 0.09 -27.73
N ALA A 18 -12.28 0.13 -28.84
CA ALA A 18 -11.01 -0.56 -28.95
C ALA A 18 -9.99 -0.08 -27.89
N LYS A 19 -9.92 1.24 -27.65
CA LYS A 19 -9.04 1.81 -26.62
C LYS A 19 -9.49 1.46 -25.21
N ILE A 20 -10.79 1.39 -24.95
CA ILE A 20 -11.31 0.98 -23.65
C ILE A 20 -10.88 -0.46 -23.37
N ASN A 21 -11.08 -1.37 -24.33
CA ASN A 21 -10.67 -2.76 -24.17
C ASN A 21 -9.16 -2.90 -23.96
N GLU A 22 -8.34 -2.17 -24.72
CA GLU A 22 -6.88 -2.16 -24.55
C GLU A 22 -6.48 -1.70 -23.14
N LEU A 23 -7.11 -0.65 -22.61
CA LEU A 23 -6.84 -0.16 -21.26
C LEU A 23 -7.30 -1.15 -20.19
N GLU A 24 -8.42 -1.84 -20.41
CA GLU A 24 -8.90 -2.89 -19.51
C GLU A 24 -7.92 -4.07 -19.44
N ASP A 25 -7.37 -4.50 -20.58
CA ASP A 25 -6.35 -5.55 -20.66
C ASP A 25 -5.05 -5.15 -19.97
N GLN A 26 -4.60 -3.90 -20.17
CA GLN A 26 -3.43 -3.36 -19.47
C GLN A 26 -3.66 -3.30 -17.96
N LEU A 27 -4.84 -2.90 -17.52
CA LEU A 27 -5.21 -2.84 -16.10
C LEU A 27 -5.23 -4.25 -15.50
N ALA A 28 -5.81 -5.23 -16.20
CA ALA A 28 -5.84 -6.63 -15.76
C ALA A 28 -4.42 -7.21 -15.64
N THR A 29 -3.57 -6.92 -16.63
CA THR A 29 -2.15 -7.32 -16.62
C THR A 29 -1.41 -6.70 -15.44
N LEU A 30 -1.53 -5.39 -15.26
CA LEU A 30 -0.89 -4.67 -14.15
C LEU A 30 -1.36 -5.17 -12.78
N LYS A 31 -2.65 -5.51 -12.64
CA LYS A 31 -3.18 -6.15 -11.42
C LYS A 31 -2.54 -7.50 -11.16
N GLY A 32 -2.42 -8.34 -12.19
CA GLY A 32 -1.74 -9.64 -12.09
C GLY A 32 -0.28 -9.50 -11.69
N GLU A 33 0.43 -8.55 -12.31
CA GLU A 33 1.83 -8.21 -11.99
C GLU A 33 1.97 -7.64 -10.58
N PHE A 34 1.06 -6.79 -10.14
CA PHE A 34 1.06 -6.22 -8.80
C PHE A 34 0.82 -7.29 -7.73
N ILE A 35 -0.10 -8.23 -7.99
CA ILE A 35 -0.31 -9.39 -7.14
C ILE A 35 0.94 -10.28 -7.12
N ALA A 36 1.56 -10.54 -8.27
CA ALA A 36 2.80 -11.31 -8.33
C ALA A 36 3.97 -10.62 -7.62
N PHE A 37 4.03 -9.29 -7.69
CA PHE A 37 4.97 -8.47 -6.94
C PHE A 37 4.77 -8.66 -5.44
N GLN A 38 3.53 -8.45 -4.93
CA GLN A 38 3.21 -8.67 -3.52
C GLN A 38 3.46 -10.10 -3.05
N ASN A 39 3.11 -11.08 -3.88
CA ASN A 39 3.23 -12.50 -3.59
C ASN A 39 4.64 -13.06 -3.79
N ASN A 40 5.64 -12.21 -4.05
CA ASN A 40 7.04 -12.60 -3.93
C ASN A 40 7.68 -11.98 -2.67
N PRO A 41 7.20 -12.35 -1.47
CA PRO A 41 7.73 -11.84 -0.22
C PRO A 41 9.19 -12.26 -0.04
N GLU A 42 9.64 -13.38 -0.61
CA GLU A 42 11.04 -13.80 -0.55
C GLU A 42 11.96 -12.86 -1.34
N ALA A 43 11.60 -12.47 -2.56
CA ALA A 43 12.37 -11.49 -3.32
C ALA A 43 12.33 -10.08 -2.69
N MET A 44 11.19 -9.69 -2.11
CA MET A 44 11.10 -8.44 -1.35
C MET A 44 11.94 -8.46 -0.08
N LYS A 45 11.89 -9.54 0.70
CA LYS A 45 12.74 -9.73 1.89
C LYS A 45 14.22 -9.76 1.54
N ALA A 46 14.59 -10.44 0.45
CA ALA A 46 15.97 -10.47 -0.04
C ALA A 46 16.44 -9.06 -0.41
N ARG A 47 15.58 -8.26 -1.05
CA ARG A 47 15.88 -6.87 -1.39
C ARG A 47 15.94 -5.94 -0.17
N ILE A 48 15.07 -6.14 0.82
CA ILE A 48 15.12 -5.42 2.11
C ILE A 48 16.44 -5.74 2.83
N ALA A 49 16.80 -7.02 2.93
CA ALA A 49 18.06 -7.44 3.55
C ALA A 49 19.28 -6.84 2.82
N GLU A 50 19.26 -6.76 1.49
CA GLU A 50 20.31 -6.11 0.71
C GLU A 50 20.38 -4.59 0.98
N LEU A 51 19.24 -3.91 1.09
CA LEU A 51 19.17 -2.48 1.41
C LEU A 51 19.63 -2.18 2.84
N GLU A 52 19.26 -3.01 3.82
CA GLU A 52 19.70 -2.92 5.21
C GLU A 52 21.20 -3.20 5.37
N LEU A 53 21.78 -4.05 4.51
CA LEU A 53 23.22 -4.29 4.45
C LEU A 53 23.99 -3.18 3.72
N GLY A 54 23.34 -2.48 2.77
CA GLY A 54 23.90 -1.38 1.99
C GLY A 54 23.91 -0.03 2.71
N GLU A 55 22.99 0.21 3.65
CA GLU A 55 22.99 1.38 4.53
C GLU A 55 23.77 1.08 5.81
N GLY A 56 24.98 1.63 5.90
CA GLY A 56 25.92 1.36 6.98
C GLY A 56 25.33 1.52 8.39
N LYS A 57 25.37 0.43 9.16
CA LYS A 57 25.38 0.36 10.63
C LYS A 57 24.29 1.18 11.36
N GLN A 58 23.22 0.50 11.75
CA GLN A 58 22.60 0.71 13.05
C GLN A 58 22.38 -0.62 13.78
N THR A 59 23.34 -0.99 14.61
CA THR A 59 23.13 -1.81 15.82
C THR A 59 23.28 -0.85 17.01
N PRO A 60 22.51 -0.98 18.10
CA PRO A 60 22.69 -2.15 18.97
C PRO A 60 21.42 -2.73 19.61
N ASP A 61 21.52 -4.04 19.88
CA ASP A 61 20.87 -4.81 20.94
C ASP A 61 19.35 -4.78 21.09
N GLY A 62 18.74 -5.92 20.76
CA GLY A 62 17.39 -6.29 21.16
C GLY A 62 17.02 -7.65 20.58
N GLU A 63 17.40 -8.71 21.28
CA GLU A 63 16.95 -10.07 21.01
C GLU A 63 15.43 -10.12 20.83
N ASN A 64 14.97 -10.45 19.63
CA ASN A 64 13.69 -11.11 19.44
C ASN A 64 13.79 -12.02 18.22
N GLN A 65 14.30 -13.22 18.50
CA GLN A 65 14.01 -14.40 17.70
C GLN A 65 12.50 -14.63 17.76
N GLN A 66 11.79 -14.30 16.69
CA GLN A 66 10.53 -14.98 16.38
C GLN A 66 10.60 -15.49 14.95
N ALA A 67 11.10 -16.73 14.84
CA ALA A 67 10.60 -17.64 13.84
C ALA A 67 9.08 -17.74 14.03
N GLN A 68 8.30 -17.24 13.08
CA GLN A 68 6.93 -17.68 12.89
C GLN A 68 6.74 -18.14 11.46
N ASP A 69 6.94 -19.45 11.37
CA ASP A 69 6.14 -20.46 10.70
C ASP A 69 5.07 -20.03 9.68
N ASN A 70 5.02 -20.87 8.67
CA ASN A 70 4.26 -20.83 7.45
C ASN A 70 2.79 -21.18 7.74
N GLN A 71 1.84 -20.25 7.63
CA GLN A 71 0.42 -20.60 7.46
C GLN A 71 -0.24 -19.72 6.39
N ASN A 72 -0.70 -20.43 5.38
CA ASN A 72 -1.49 -19.99 4.25
C ASN A 72 -2.94 -19.68 4.68
N ALA A 73 -3.66 -18.97 3.80
CA ALA A 73 -5.12 -18.80 3.73
C ALA A 73 -5.72 -17.57 4.43
N GLY A 74 -5.92 -16.53 3.60
CA GLY A 74 -7.18 -15.79 3.49
C GLY A 74 -7.79 -15.26 4.78
N ASP A 75 -7.38 -14.08 5.19
CA ASP A 75 -8.30 -13.12 5.78
C ASP A 75 -7.73 -11.71 5.62
N ASP A 76 -8.59 -10.75 5.34
CA ASP A 76 -8.32 -9.32 5.16
C ASP A 76 -8.02 -8.67 6.52
N GLN A 77 -7.19 -9.31 7.33
CA GLN A 77 -6.78 -8.81 8.64
C GLN A 77 -5.53 -7.99 8.45
N VAL A 78 -5.76 -6.68 8.25
CA VAL A 78 -4.77 -5.63 8.48
C VAL A 78 -4.06 -5.97 9.80
N GLN A 79 -2.79 -6.38 9.72
CA GLN A 79 -2.05 -6.67 10.93
C GLN A 79 -2.08 -5.43 11.83
N PRO A 80 -2.33 -5.58 13.15
CA PRO A 80 -2.48 -4.44 14.04
C PRO A 80 -1.23 -3.59 13.96
N ILE A 81 -1.35 -2.40 13.35
CA ILE A 81 -0.21 -1.50 13.21
C ILE A 81 0.20 -1.12 14.63
N ASN A 82 1.39 -1.55 15.04
CA ASN A 82 1.90 -1.24 16.37
C ASN A 82 2.35 0.22 16.43
N TYR A 83 1.42 1.10 16.78
CA TYR A 83 1.68 2.53 16.90
C TYR A 83 2.61 2.86 18.08
N ALA A 84 2.82 1.95 19.05
CA ALA A 84 3.61 2.22 20.26
C ALA A 84 5.09 2.58 19.95
N GLY A 85 5.61 2.09 18.82
CA GLY A 85 6.96 2.40 18.34
C GLY A 85 7.12 3.81 17.75
N LEU A 86 6.03 4.46 17.32
CA LEU A 86 6.07 5.75 16.64
C LEU A 86 6.43 6.90 17.58
N LYS A 87 7.08 7.92 17.02
CA LYS A 87 7.37 9.18 17.71
C LYS A 87 6.11 10.04 17.78
N VAL A 88 6.10 11.01 18.70
CA VAL A 88 4.96 11.93 18.89
C VAL A 88 4.60 12.65 17.58
N ASP A 89 5.59 13.09 16.81
CA ASP A 89 5.34 13.78 15.55
C ASP A 89 4.72 12.87 14.49
N GLU A 90 5.18 11.62 14.40
CA GLU A 90 4.63 10.62 13.48
C GLU A 90 3.20 10.25 13.87
N LEU A 91 2.91 10.10 15.17
CA LEU A 91 1.55 9.86 15.68
C LEU A 91 0.61 11.02 15.32
N ARG A 92 1.08 12.27 15.42
CA ARG A 92 0.30 13.45 15.01
C ARG A 92 0.03 13.44 13.50
N THR A 93 1.01 13.04 12.68
CA THR A 93 0.83 12.90 11.24
C THR A 93 -0.23 11.84 10.93
N VAL A 94 -0.15 10.66 11.55
CA VAL A 94 -1.14 9.58 11.36
C VAL A 94 -2.53 10.03 11.78
N LEU A 95 -2.66 10.68 12.94
CA LEU A 95 -3.95 11.21 13.41
C LEU A 95 -4.52 12.25 12.43
N THR A 96 -3.68 13.16 11.93
CA THR A 96 -4.07 14.17 10.93
C THR A 96 -4.51 13.52 9.62
N GLU A 97 -3.77 12.52 9.14
CA GLU A 97 -4.09 11.75 7.93
C GLU A 97 -5.40 10.98 8.07
N LYS A 98 -5.69 10.47 9.27
CA LYS A 98 -6.96 9.79 9.61
C LYS A 98 -8.09 10.78 9.91
N GLY A 99 -7.85 12.09 9.88
CA GLY A 99 -8.86 13.11 10.18
C GLY A 99 -9.25 13.19 11.66
N ILE A 100 -8.41 12.67 12.56
CA ILE A 100 -8.61 12.68 14.01
C ILE A 100 -7.98 13.96 14.58
N ALA A 101 -8.81 14.83 15.11
CA ALA A 101 -8.36 16.04 15.80
C ALA A 101 -7.73 15.70 17.16
N PHE A 102 -6.62 16.35 17.49
CA PHE A 102 -5.95 16.24 18.78
C PHE A 102 -5.51 17.64 19.25
N GLU A 103 -5.33 17.81 20.54
CA GLU A 103 -4.94 19.09 21.13
C GLU A 103 -3.42 19.35 20.96
N PRO A 104 -3.00 20.60 20.68
CA PRO A 104 -1.58 20.94 20.64
C PRO A 104 -0.98 20.81 22.05
N GLY A 105 -0.30 19.69 22.31
CA GLY A 105 0.27 19.36 23.61
C GLY A 105 -0.13 17.98 24.15
N THR A 106 -1.02 17.26 23.46
CA THR A 106 -1.39 15.87 23.77
C THR A 106 -0.14 15.00 23.87
N LYS A 107 -0.06 14.21 24.94
CA LYS A 107 1.09 13.33 25.23
C LYS A 107 1.07 12.10 24.33
N LYS A 108 2.23 11.44 24.20
CA LYS A 108 2.38 10.23 23.36
C LYS A 108 1.30 9.18 23.66
N ASP A 109 1.04 8.90 24.93
CA ASP A 109 0.08 7.87 25.36
C ASP A 109 -1.36 8.22 24.99
N GLU A 110 -1.71 9.51 25.03
CA GLU A 110 -3.02 10.01 24.64
C GLU A 110 -3.19 10.00 23.12
N LEU A 111 -2.16 10.37 22.35
CA LEU A 111 -2.17 10.25 20.88
C LEU A 111 -2.32 8.78 20.44
N LEU A 112 -1.66 7.85 21.14
CA LEU A 112 -1.80 6.42 20.91
C LEU A 112 -3.20 5.90 21.23
N ALA A 113 -3.84 6.44 22.27
CA ALA A 113 -5.20 6.06 22.66
C ALA A 113 -6.27 6.54 21.67
N LEU A 114 -5.98 7.60 20.89
CA LEU A 114 -6.87 8.13 19.86
C LEU A 114 -6.82 7.33 18.54
N LEU A 115 -5.77 6.55 18.33
CA LEU A 115 -5.66 5.72 17.13
C LEU A 115 -6.57 4.49 17.24
N PRO A 116 -7.28 4.13 16.16
CA PRO A 116 -8.12 2.93 16.15
C PRO A 116 -7.25 1.70 16.43
N LYS A 117 -7.72 0.88 17.38
CA LYS A 117 -7.16 -0.43 17.67
C LYS A 117 -8.02 -1.44 16.91
N GLU A 118 -7.54 -1.88 15.76
CA GLU A 118 -8.13 -3.00 15.01
C GLU A 118 -7.61 -4.34 15.56
#